data_AF-A0A7K9K6U2-F1
#
_entry.id   AF-A0A7K9K6U2-F1
#
_cell.length_a   1.000
_cell.length_b   1.000
_cell.length_c   1.000
_cell.angle_alpha   90.00
_cell.angle_beta   90.00
_cell.angle_gamma   90.00
#
_symmetry.space_group_name_H-M   'P 1'
#
loop_
_entity.id
_entity.type
_entity.pdbx_description
1 polymer ?
#
loop_
_entity_poly.entity_id
_entity_poly.type
_entity_poly.pdbx_seq_one_letter_code
_entity_poly.pdbx_strand_id
1 'polypeptide(L)'
;FGTGDFGRALGHKMIQSGYAVVYGSRSTQISNLIPKDAEVLGHAEAAQKAAVIIIAIQRQHYNFLTPLAEVLHGKVLVDISNNLKLNQYPESNAEYLAQLLPGSKVVKAFNTVSAWALQSGTLDASRQVFVCGDDVDAKQMVMNIVRALGLTPVDKGSLLAAQEIENYPLQLFPMWKFPIFLSLGLTAFFFLYCVALDIIYTYIYQNNDFSFFIAITIPNRVCPVMALILLALVYLPGIFAAIIQLHRGTKYRRFPNWLDKWMLCRKQLGLIALAFASLHAVFTLVNPLRAFVRWRTSNGIVSQALKNTTEPLNNTDAWLSDSYLALGILGYFFFVLLGITSLPSVSNNVNWREFRFVQ
;
A
#
# COMPACT_ATOMS: atom_id res chain seq x y z
N PHE A 1 -6.76 15.10 -26.98
CA PHE A 1 -7.96 14.51 -27.60
C PHE A 1 -8.92 14.05 -26.52
N GLY A 2 -10.20 14.38 -26.65
CA GLY A 2 -11.22 14.11 -25.65
C GLY A 2 -11.43 15.28 -24.67
N THR A 3 -12.68 15.69 -24.51
CA THR A 3 -13.13 16.80 -23.63
C THR A 3 -13.91 16.30 -22.41
N GLY A 4 -13.72 15.03 -22.03
CA GLY A 4 -14.31 14.44 -20.82
C GLY A 4 -13.70 14.97 -19.52
N ASP A 5 -14.07 14.37 -18.38
CA ASP A 5 -13.67 14.83 -17.05
C ASP A 5 -12.15 15.01 -16.89
N PHE A 6 -11.38 13.96 -17.22
CA PHE A 6 -9.93 14.01 -17.10
C PHE A 6 -9.29 14.97 -18.10
N GLY A 7 -9.76 14.98 -19.35
CA GLY A 7 -9.26 15.90 -20.38
C GLY A 7 -9.44 17.36 -19.96
N ARG A 8 -10.59 17.71 -19.38
CA ARG A 8 -10.85 19.05 -18.83
C ARG A 8 -9.95 19.36 -17.64
N ALA A 9 -9.88 18.46 -16.65
CA ALA A 9 -9.03 18.63 -15.47
C ALA A 9 -7.55 18.87 -15.83
N LEU A 10 -7.00 18.02 -16.71
CA LEU A 10 -5.61 18.12 -17.13
C LEU A 10 -5.36 19.38 -17.96
N GLY A 11 -6.24 19.70 -18.91
CA GLY A 11 -6.07 20.89 -19.73
C GLY A 11 -6.18 22.20 -18.93
N HIS A 12 -7.09 22.29 -17.96
CA HIS A 12 -7.13 23.41 -16.99
C HIS A 12 -5.79 23.53 -16.25
N LYS A 13 -5.26 22.42 -15.75
CA LYS A 13 -3.98 22.41 -15.02
C LYS A 13 -2.79 22.81 -15.91
N MET A 14 -2.81 22.40 -17.17
CA MET A 14 -1.81 22.79 -18.17
C MET A 14 -1.83 24.28 -18.48
N ILE A 15 -3.02 24.87 -18.66
CA ILE A 15 -3.20 26.32 -18.88
C ILE A 15 -2.68 27.11 -17.68
N GLN A 16 -3.04 26.69 -16.46
CA GLN A 16 -2.52 27.30 -15.22
C GLN A 16 -0.99 27.21 -15.10
N SER A 17 -0.38 26.22 -15.76
CA SER A 17 1.08 26.01 -15.77
C SER A 17 1.77 26.69 -16.96
N GLY A 18 1.04 27.50 -17.75
CA GLY A 18 1.57 28.30 -18.86
C GLY A 18 1.60 27.62 -20.23
N TYR A 19 0.96 26.45 -20.39
CA TYR A 19 0.86 25.80 -21.69
C TYR A 19 -0.32 26.30 -22.51
N ALA A 20 -0.11 26.53 -23.81
CA ALA A 20 -1.21 26.67 -24.76
C ALA A 20 -1.84 25.30 -25.03
N VAL A 21 -3.15 25.17 -24.77
CA VAL A 21 -3.88 23.91 -24.90
C VAL A 21 -4.90 24.02 -26.03
N VAL A 22 -4.87 23.04 -26.94
CA VAL A 22 -5.89 22.85 -27.98
C VAL A 22 -6.61 21.53 -27.73
N TYR A 23 -7.93 21.59 -27.60
CA TYR A 23 -8.77 20.42 -27.42
C TYR A 23 -9.24 19.86 -28.76
N GLY A 24 -8.91 18.60 -29.05
CA GLY A 24 -9.52 17.84 -30.15
C GLY A 24 -10.78 17.11 -29.68
N SER A 25 -11.91 17.37 -30.33
CA SER A 25 -13.23 16.80 -29.99
C SER A 25 -14.01 16.38 -31.25
N ARG A 26 -15.07 15.57 -31.06
CA ARG A 26 -16.02 15.18 -32.11
C ARG A 26 -16.96 16.33 -32.47
N SER A 27 -17.29 17.15 -31.49
CA SER A 27 -18.08 18.37 -31.66
C SER A 27 -17.19 19.56 -31.28
N THR A 28 -17.16 20.56 -32.16
CA THR A 28 -16.46 21.84 -31.97
C THR A 28 -17.28 22.84 -31.16
N GLN A 29 -18.50 22.48 -30.76
CA GLN A 29 -19.30 23.31 -29.85
C GLN A 29 -18.61 23.39 -28.49
N ILE A 30 -18.25 24.61 -28.08
CA ILE A 30 -17.60 24.87 -26.80
C ILE A 30 -18.62 24.65 -25.69
N SER A 31 -18.41 23.63 -24.87
CA SER A 31 -19.15 23.48 -23.62
C SER A 31 -18.72 24.56 -22.62
N ASN A 32 -19.64 25.05 -21.79
CA ASN A 32 -19.35 26.00 -20.70
C ASN A 32 -18.31 25.51 -19.68
N LEU A 33 -17.86 24.26 -19.80
CA LEU A 33 -16.96 23.59 -18.87
C LEU A 33 -15.50 23.57 -19.34
N ILE A 34 -15.23 24.05 -20.56
CA ILE A 34 -13.88 24.26 -21.11
C ILE A 34 -13.51 25.73 -20.87
N PRO A 35 -12.26 26.05 -20.46
CA PRO A 35 -11.86 27.44 -20.25
C PRO A 35 -12.02 28.25 -21.55
N LYS A 36 -12.53 29.48 -21.43
CA LYS A 36 -12.90 30.32 -22.58
C LYS A 36 -11.73 30.63 -23.52
N ASP A 37 -10.52 30.62 -22.99
CA ASP A 37 -9.29 30.93 -23.74
C ASP A 37 -8.72 29.69 -24.44
N ALA A 38 -9.31 28.51 -24.26
CA ALA A 38 -8.86 27.28 -24.91
C ALA A 38 -9.60 27.02 -26.22
N GLU A 39 -8.85 26.68 -27.25
CA GLU A 39 -9.38 26.38 -28.58
C GLU A 39 -9.92 24.94 -28.63
N VAL A 40 -11.11 24.74 -29.21
CA VAL A 40 -11.72 23.42 -29.43
C VAL A 40 -11.89 23.18 -30.92
N LEU A 41 -11.17 22.21 -31.47
CA LEU A 41 -11.13 21.90 -32.90
C LEU A 41 -11.53 20.44 -33.18
N GLY A 42 -11.71 20.14 -34.46
CA GLY A 42 -11.75 18.75 -34.91
C GLY A 42 -10.41 18.06 -34.63
N HIS A 43 -10.44 16.72 -34.46
CA HIS A 43 -9.24 15.96 -34.11
C HIS A 43 -8.06 16.16 -35.08
N ALA A 44 -8.33 16.20 -36.39
CA ALA A 44 -7.29 16.39 -37.40
C ALA A 44 -6.63 17.77 -37.29
N GLU A 45 -7.43 18.84 -37.19
CA GLU A 45 -6.95 20.22 -37.06
C GLU A 45 -6.18 20.42 -35.75
N ALA A 46 -6.69 19.89 -34.64
CA ALA A 46 -6.01 19.94 -33.35
C ALA A 46 -4.64 19.23 -33.40
N ALA A 47 -4.53 18.09 -34.08
CA ALA A 47 -3.27 17.35 -34.21
C ALA A 47 -2.21 18.10 -35.03
N GLN A 48 -2.60 18.94 -35.97
CA GLN A 48 -1.65 19.76 -36.74
C GLN A 48 -0.98 20.84 -35.87
N LYS A 49 -1.70 21.38 -34.87
CA LYS A 49 -1.22 22.45 -33.98
C LYS A 49 -0.33 21.98 -32.83
N ALA A 50 -0.26 20.67 -32.56
CA ALA A 50 0.46 20.14 -31.40
C ALA A 50 1.53 19.11 -31.79
N ALA A 51 2.65 19.10 -31.06
CA ALA A 51 3.66 18.04 -31.15
C ALA A 51 3.40 16.88 -30.18
N VAL A 52 2.77 17.18 -29.04
CA VAL A 52 2.38 16.22 -27.99
C VAL A 52 0.87 16.16 -27.93
N ILE A 53 0.30 14.96 -28.06
CA ILE A 53 -1.13 14.74 -28.08
C ILE A 53 -1.48 13.76 -26.95
N ILE A 54 -2.22 14.24 -25.96
CA ILE A 54 -2.71 13.41 -24.86
C ILE A 54 -4.05 12.81 -25.23
N ILE A 55 -4.18 11.48 -25.13
CA ILE A 55 -5.38 10.74 -25.51
C ILE A 55 -6.23 10.50 -24.27
N ALA A 56 -7.11 11.45 -23.95
CA ALA A 56 -8.06 11.37 -22.85
C ALA A 56 -9.37 10.67 -23.26
N ILE A 57 -9.23 9.50 -23.88
CA ILE A 57 -10.31 8.69 -24.44
C ILE A 57 -10.10 7.24 -23.98
N GLN A 58 -11.19 6.49 -23.79
CA GLN A 58 -11.11 5.08 -23.40
C GLN A 58 -10.72 4.20 -24.59
N ARG A 59 -10.03 3.08 -24.29
CA ARG A 59 -9.50 2.14 -25.29
C ARG A 59 -10.53 1.69 -26.33
N GLN A 60 -11.79 1.46 -25.93
CA GLN A 60 -12.84 0.98 -26.84
C GLN A 60 -13.12 1.94 -28.00
N HIS A 61 -12.69 3.20 -27.85
CA HIS A 61 -12.86 4.25 -28.84
C HIS A 61 -11.55 4.62 -29.52
N TYR A 62 -10.52 3.78 -29.54
CA TYR A 62 -9.27 4.13 -30.25
C TYR A 62 -9.41 4.09 -31.79
N ASN A 63 -10.42 3.42 -32.33
CA ASN A 63 -10.60 3.23 -33.78
C ASN A 63 -10.66 4.54 -34.60
N PHE A 64 -11.07 5.67 -34.03
CA PHE A 64 -11.08 6.96 -34.77
C PHE A 64 -9.66 7.51 -35.03
N LEU A 65 -8.64 6.93 -34.40
CA LEU A 65 -7.25 7.34 -34.57
C LEU A 65 -6.65 6.81 -35.88
N THR A 66 -7.10 5.65 -36.38
CA THR A 66 -6.55 5.03 -37.60
C THR A 66 -6.67 5.95 -38.83
N PRO A 67 -7.81 6.63 -39.08
CA PRO A 67 -7.89 7.61 -40.18
C PRO A 67 -7.00 8.84 -40.01
N LEU A 68 -6.46 9.09 -38.81
CA LEU A 68 -5.59 10.22 -38.50
C LEU A 68 -4.10 9.84 -38.56
N ALA A 69 -3.75 8.61 -38.93
CA ALA A 69 -2.40 8.08 -38.84
C ALA A 69 -1.35 8.97 -39.51
N GLU A 70 -1.64 9.48 -40.72
CA GLU A 70 -0.75 10.39 -41.45
C GLU A 70 -0.47 11.70 -40.69
N VAL A 71 -1.50 12.29 -40.06
CA VAL A 71 -1.37 13.55 -39.31
C VAL A 71 -0.64 13.33 -37.98
N LEU A 72 -0.72 12.11 -37.42
CA LEU A 72 -0.09 11.73 -36.17
C LEU A 72 1.34 11.23 -36.33
N HIS A 73 1.82 11.02 -37.56
CA HIS A 73 3.18 10.56 -37.83
C HIS A 73 4.23 11.48 -37.18
N GLY A 74 5.14 10.89 -36.41
CA GLY A 74 6.24 11.57 -35.72
C GLY A 74 5.83 12.30 -34.45
N LYS A 75 4.53 12.37 -34.13
CA LYS A 75 4.01 13.02 -32.93
C LYS A 75 4.22 12.14 -31.69
N VAL A 76 4.26 12.78 -30.53
CA VAL A 76 4.25 12.09 -29.23
C VAL A 76 2.82 11.88 -28.81
N LEU A 77 2.42 10.61 -28.64
CA LEU A 77 1.09 10.23 -28.16
C LEU A 77 1.19 9.77 -26.72
N VAL A 78 0.49 10.48 -25.83
CA VAL A 78 0.45 10.13 -24.41
C VAL A 78 -0.81 9.34 -24.11
N ASP A 79 -0.64 8.03 -23.86
CA ASP A 79 -1.70 7.16 -23.39
C ASP A 79 -1.87 7.34 -21.87
N ILE A 80 -3.08 7.72 -21.47
CA ILE A 80 -3.45 7.96 -20.07
C ILE A 80 -4.56 7.02 -19.58
N SER A 81 -4.89 6.00 -20.36
CA SER A 81 -6.06 5.17 -20.14
C SER A 81 -5.86 4.14 -19.02
N ASN A 82 -6.94 3.73 -18.36
CA ASN A 82 -6.97 2.58 -17.46
C ASN A 82 -8.07 1.62 -17.90
N ASN A 83 -7.86 0.32 -17.66
CA ASN A 83 -8.90 -0.70 -17.85
C ASN A 83 -9.86 -0.73 -16.66
N LEU A 84 -11.02 -1.39 -16.81
CA LEU A 84 -11.99 -1.52 -15.72
C LEU A 84 -11.61 -2.64 -14.74
N LYS A 85 -10.85 -3.63 -15.23
CA LYS A 85 -10.38 -4.77 -14.45
C LYS A 85 -9.00 -5.21 -14.92
N LEU A 86 -8.27 -5.90 -14.03
CA LEU A 86 -7.00 -6.53 -14.36
C LEU A 86 -7.18 -7.57 -15.48
N ASN A 87 -6.20 -7.66 -16.37
CA ASN A 87 -6.17 -8.64 -17.47
C ASN A 87 -7.43 -8.61 -18.36
N GLN A 88 -8.02 -7.43 -18.57
CA GLN A 88 -9.17 -7.27 -19.47
C GLN A 88 -8.79 -7.49 -20.94
N TYR A 89 -7.57 -7.14 -21.32
CA TYR A 89 -6.99 -7.28 -22.66
C TYR A 89 -5.64 -8.02 -22.56
N PRO A 90 -5.18 -8.69 -23.64
CA PRO A 90 -3.92 -9.43 -23.63
C PRO A 90 -2.71 -8.51 -23.47
N GLU A 91 -2.68 -7.44 -24.25
CA GLU A 91 -1.66 -6.39 -24.25
C GLU A 91 -2.14 -5.11 -23.56
N SER A 92 -1.20 -4.29 -23.09
CA SER A 92 -1.51 -2.99 -22.48
C SER A 92 -2.14 -2.03 -23.49
N ASN A 93 -2.82 -1.00 -23.00
CA ASN A 93 -3.48 -0.03 -23.86
C ASN A 93 -2.46 0.80 -24.65
N ALA A 94 -1.30 1.08 -24.05
CA ALA A 94 -0.21 1.78 -24.72
C ALA A 94 0.44 0.92 -25.84
N GLU A 95 0.63 -0.38 -25.63
CA GLU A 95 1.12 -1.28 -26.69
C GLU A 95 0.12 -1.39 -27.84
N TYR A 96 -1.17 -1.54 -27.53
CA TYR A 96 -2.22 -1.56 -28.56
C TYR A 96 -2.26 -0.24 -29.36
N LEU A 97 -2.10 0.90 -28.68
CA LEU A 97 -2.01 2.20 -29.34
C LEU A 97 -0.78 2.30 -30.26
N ALA A 98 0.36 1.77 -29.85
CA ALA A 98 1.58 1.74 -30.66
C ALA A 98 1.40 0.86 -31.90
N GLN A 99 0.70 -0.27 -31.79
CA GLN A 99 0.35 -1.12 -32.94
C GLN A 99 -0.62 -0.42 -33.89
N LEU A 100 -1.57 0.36 -33.37
CA LEU A 100 -2.54 1.11 -34.16
C LEU A 100 -1.88 2.25 -34.96
N LEU A 101 -0.83 2.86 -34.41
CA LEU A 101 -0.15 4.04 -34.96
C LEU A 101 1.39 3.87 -34.92
N PRO A 102 1.97 2.99 -35.75
CA PRO A 102 3.39 2.64 -35.68
C PRO A 102 4.34 3.80 -36.01
N GLY A 103 3.88 4.81 -36.75
CA GLY A 103 4.66 6.03 -37.04
C GLY A 103 4.68 7.05 -35.89
N SER A 104 3.96 6.79 -34.80
CA SER A 104 3.88 7.70 -33.64
C SER A 104 4.74 7.22 -32.47
N LYS A 105 5.19 8.15 -31.63
CA LYS A 105 5.97 7.85 -30.43
C LYS A 105 5.04 7.75 -29.22
N VAL A 106 4.74 6.53 -28.77
CA VAL A 106 3.81 6.30 -27.65
C VAL A 106 4.51 6.38 -26.29
N VAL A 107 3.91 7.11 -25.36
CA VAL A 107 4.36 7.23 -23.96
C VAL A 107 3.17 6.98 -23.03
N LYS A 108 3.34 6.11 -22.03
CA LYS A 108 2.37 5.92 -20.95
C LYS A 108 2.62 6.95 -19.85
N ALA A 109 1.60 7.70 -19.43
CA ALA A 109 1.70 8.62 -18.29
C ALA A 109 0.32 8.93 -17.68
N PHE A 110 0.31 9.69 -16.58
CA PHE A 110 -0.86 10.29 -15.90
C PHE A 110 -1.97 9.36 -15.39
N ASN A 111 -1.96 8.08 -15.73
CA ASN A 111 -3.00 7.13 -15.36
C ASN A 111 -3.07 6.83 -13.84
N THR A 112 -2.05 7.23 -13.07
CA THR A 112 -2.00 7.12 -11.60
C THR A 112 -2.59 8.31 -10.86
N VAL A 113 -2.92 9.40 -11.58
CA VAL A 113 -3.48 10.63 -10.99
C VAL A 113 -4.98 10.68 -11.29
N SER A 114 -5.79 11.14 -10.34
CA SER A 114 -7.23 11.30 -10.56
C SER A 114 -7.56 12.69 -11.12
N ALA A 115 -8.65 12.80 -11.89
CA ALA A 115 -9.13 14.08 -12.40
C ALA A 115 -9.42 15.08 -11.28
N TRP A 116 -9.99 14.60 -10.17
CA TRP A 116 -10.29 15.42 -9.00
C TRP A 116 -9.02 16.02 -8.37
N ALA A 117 -7.96 15.22 -8.20
CA ALA A 117 -6.72 15.70 -7.61
C ALA A 117 -6.02 16.78 -8.46
N LEU A 118 -6.19 16.74 -9.78
CA LEU A 118 -5.71 17.80 -10.68
C LEU A 118 -6.50 19.10 -10.53
N GLN A 119 -7.80 19.02 -10.19
CA GLN A 119 -8.69 20.18 -10.07
C GLN A 119 -8.61 20.85 -8.70
N SER A 120 -8.65 20.06 -7.62
CA SER A 120 -8.67 20.59 -6.25
C SER A 120 -7.29 21.12 -5.81
N GLY A 121 -6.22 20.71 -6.49
CA GLY A 121 -4.85 20.96 -6.04
C GLY A 121 -4.46 20.16 -4.79
N THR A 122 -5.38 19.39 -4.22
CA THR A 122 -5.13 18.47 -3.10
C THR A 122 -4.63 17.14 -3.64
N LEU A 123 -3.31 16.98 -3.67
CA LEU A 123 -2.67 15.69 -3.86
C LEU A 123 -2.52 15.03 -2.49
N ASP A 124 -3.63 14.52 -1.94
CA ASP A 124 -3.65 13.82 -0.64
C ASP A 124 -2.90 12.48 -0.70
N ALA A 125 -2.63 11.99 -1.92
CA ALA A 125 -1.85 10.79 -2.21
C ALA A 125 -0.56 11.11 -2.99
N SER A 126 0.10 10.07 -3.50
CA SER A 126 1.38 10.20 -4.21
C SER A 126 1.31 11.21 -5.37
N ARG A 127 2.25 12.15 -5.39
CA ARG A 127 2.47 13.08 -6.52
C ARG A 127 3.20 12.43 -7.69
N GLN A 128 3.44 11.11 -7.61
CA GLN A 128 4.21 10.39 -8.61
C GLN A 128 3.37 10.07 -9.84
N VAL A 129 3.94 10.38 -11.00
CA VAL A 129 3.43 9.93 -12.29
C VAL A 129 4.43 8.94 -12.85
N PHE A 130 4.03 7.69 -13.00
CA PHE A 130 4.84 6.70 -13.70
C PHE A 130 4.86 7.02 -15.19
N VAL A 131 6.05 7.04 -15.78
CA VAL A 131 6.25 7.32 -17.20
C VAL A 131 7.05 6.19 -17.83
N CYS A 132 6.59 5.64 -18.95
CA CYS A 132 7.36 4.67 -19.74
C CYS A 132 7.11 4.86 -21.24
N GLY A 133 8.08 4.43 -22.04
CA GLY A 133 8.04 4.54 -23.50
C GLY A 133 9.41 4.24 -24.11
N ASP A 134 9.41 3.85 -25.39
CA ASP A 134 10.61 3.38 -26.08
C ASP A 134 11.47 4.51 -26.65
N ASP A 135 10.85 5.66 -26.99
CA ASP A 135 11.55 6.84 -27.47
C ASP A 135 11.96 7.74 -26.29
N VAL A 136 13.27 7.93 -26.12
CA VAL A 136 13.86 8.65 -24.98
C VAL A 136 13.48 10.14 -25.00
N ASP A 137 13.49 10.77 -26.17
CA ASP A 137 13.20 12.20 -26.32
C ASP A 137 11.72 12.50 -26.03
N ALA A 138 10.82 11.69 -26.58
CA ALA A 138 9.38 11.76 -26.31
C ALA A 138 9.09 11.57 -24.82
N LYS A 139 9.72 10.57 -24.20
CA LYS A 139 9.57 10.32 -22.77
C LYS A 139 10.07 11.49 -21.93
N GLN A 140 11.23 12.07 -22.25
CA GLN A 140 11.76 13.23 -21.53
C GLN A 140 10.85 14.45 -21.68
N MET A 141 10.29 14.68 -22.87
CA MET A 141 9.32 15.75 -23.12
C MET A 141 8.09 15.59 -22.24
N VAL A 142 7.53 14.39 -22.14
CA VAL A 142 6.40 14.08 -21.26
C VAL A 142 6.76 14.26 -19.78
N MET A 143 7.94 13.82 -19.36
CA MET A 143 8.41 14.03 -17.98
C MET A 143 8.58 15.51 -17.63
N ASN A 144 8.99 16.36 -18.58
CA ASN A 144 9.06 17.81 -18.36
C ASN A 144 7.67 18.42 -18.17
N ILE A 145 6.67 17.97 -18.94
CA ILE A 145 5.27 18.36 -18.74
C ILE A 145 4.81 17.96 -17.34
N VAL A 146 5.08 16.72 -16.91
CA VAL A 146 4.74 16.26 -15.55
C VAL A 146 5.34 17.18 -14.47
N ARG A 147 6.63 17.57 -14.60
CA ARG A 147 7.28 18.48 -13.66
C ARG A 147 6.63 19.86 -13.64
N ALA A 148 6.33 20.42 -14.81
CA ALA A 148 5.70 21.73 -14.95
C ALA A 148 4.32 21.79 -14.29
N LEU A 149 3.59 20.66 -14.25
CA LEU A 149 2.31 20.54 -13.56
C LEU A 149 2.44 20.42 -12.03
N GLY A 150 3.67 20.45 -11.48
CA GLY A 150 3.96 20.29 -10.06
C GLY A 150 3.96 18.83 -9.58
N LEU A 151 4.04 17.87 -10.50
CA LEU A 151 4.06 16.43 -10.23
C LEU A 151 5.49 15.87 -10.32
N THR A 152 5.72 14.69 -9.75
CA THR A 152 7.03 14.02 -9.76
C THR A 152 7.04 12.88 -10.77
N PRO A 153 7.72 13.01 -11.93
CA PRO A 153 7.82 11.91 -12.87
C PRO A 153 8.74 10.81 -12.32
N VAL A 154 8.37 9.56 -12.54
CA VAL A 154 9.17 8.38 -12.22
C VAL A 154 9.28 7.53 -13.49
N ASP A 155 10.48 7.48 -14.06
CA ASP A 155 10.74 6.69 -15.27
C ASP A 155 10.73 5.19 -14.92
N LYS A 156 9.93 4.43 -15.68
CA LYS A 156 9.76 2.97 -15.55
C LYS A 156 10.39 2.20 -16.72
N GLY A 157 11.12 2.87 -17.61
CA GLY A 157 11.85 2.25 -18.70
C GLY A 157 11.05 2.24 -20.00
N SER A 158 11.07 1.08 -20.68
CA SER A 158 10.46 0.86 -22.00
C SER A 158 8.94 0.72 -21.92
N LEU A 159 8.29 0.66 -23.09
CA LEU A 159 6.84 0.52 -23.19
C LEU A 159 6.31 -0.79 -22.56
N LEU A 160 7.16 -1.82 -22.42
CA LEU A 160 6.84 -3.08 -21.74
C LEU A 160 6.39 -2.88 -20.28
N ALA A 161 6.81 -1.81 -19.62
CA ALA A 161 6.38 -1.48 -18.26
C ALA A 161 4.93 -0.96 -18.19
N ALA A 162 4.30 -0.63 -19.33
CA ALA A 162 2.96 -0.03 -19.38
C ALA A 162 1.90 -0.94 -18.76
N GLN A 163 2.00 -2.26 -18.95
CA GLN A 163 1.07 -3.23 -18.37
C GLN A 163 1.07 -3.17 -16.82
N GLU A 164 2.25 -3.08 -16.20
CA GLU A 164 2.36 -2.96 -14.73
C GLU A 164 1.79 -1.62 -14.26
N ILE A 165 2.07 -0.53 -14.99
CA ILE A 165 1.58 0.82 -14.69
C ILE A 165 0.05 0.90 -14.79
N GLU A 166 -0.57 0.24 -15.77
CA GLU A 166 -2.04 0.16 -15.92
C GLU A 166 -2.69 -0.65 -14.81
N ASN A 167 -2.02 -1.69 -14.34
CA ASN A 167 -2.51 -2.53 -13.26
C ASN A 167 -2.42 -1.85 -11.89
N TYR A 168 -1.48 -0.91 -11.71
CA TYR A 168 -1.22 -0.24 -10.44
C TYR A 168 -2.46 0.41 -9.79
N PRO A 169 -3.23 1.30 -10.47
CA PRO A 169 -4.40 1.93 -9.86
C PRO A 169 -5.58 0.97 -9.61
N LEU A 170 -5.57 -0.23 -10.21
CA LEU A 170 -6.65 -1.22 -10.08
C LEU A 170 -6.46 -2.15 -8.87
N GLN A 171 -5.28 -2.13 -8.25
CA GLN A 171 -4.96 -3.01 -7.14
C GLN A 171 -5.21 -2.33 -5.79
N LEU A 172 -6.00 -2.98 -4.93
CA LEU A 172 -6.17 -2.58 -3.54
C LEU A 172 -5.38 -3.53 -2.63
N PHE A 173 -4.28 -3.01 -2.08
CA PHE A 173 -3.39 -3.70 -1.12
C PHE A 173 -3.11 -5.19 -1.45
N PRO A 174 -2.61 -5.52 -2.66
CA PRO A 174 -2.50 -6.90 -3.14
C PRO A 174 -1.63 -7.78 -2.21
N MET A 175 -0.49 -7.24 -1.75
CA MET A 175 0.45 -7.94 -0.86
C MET A 175 -0.04 -8.07 0.59
N TRP A 176 -1.08 -7.34 0.98
CA TRP A 176 -1.63 -7.40 2.34
C TRP A 176 -2.75 -8.40 2.50
N LYS A 177 -3.36 -8.88 1.40
CA LYS A 177 -4.49 -9.81 1.45
C LYS A 177 -4.19 -11.04 2.30
N PHE A 178 -3.13 -11.78 1.98
CA PHE A 178 -2.76 -12.99 2.71
C PHE A 178 -2.43 -12.70 4.19
N PRO A 179 -1.54 -11.75 4.52
CA PRO A 179 -1.25 -11.39 5.91
C PRO A 179 -2.49 -10.97 6.72
N ILE A 180 -3.40 -10.19 6.12
CA ILE A 180 -4.66 -9.77 6.76
C ILE A 180 -5.54 -10.98 7.05
N PHE A 181 -5.85 -11.81 6.05
CA PHE A 181 -6.73 -12.98 6.25
C PHE A 181 -6.14 -13.98 7.26
N LEU A 182 -4.83 -14.21 7.20
CA LEU A 182 -4.13 -15.05 8.18
C LEU A 182 -4.26 -14.48 9.59
N SER A 183 -3.99 -13.18 9.76
CA SER A 183 -4.07 -12.53 11.07
C SER A 183 -5.49 -12.51 11.63
N LEU A 184 -6.51 -12.27 10.80
CA LEU A 184 -7.92 -12.29 11.20
C LEU A 184 -8.35 -13.69 11.64
N GLY A 185 -8.00 -14.73 10.87
CA GLY A 185 -8.34 -16.11 11.21
C GLY A 185 -7.71 -16.55 12.53
N LEU A 186 -6.42 -16.28 12.72
CA LEU A 186 -5.71 -16.60 13.96
C LEU A 186 -6.24 -15.79 15.15
N THR A 187 -6.52 -14.50 14.97
CA THR A 187 -7.09 -13.64 16.03
C THR A 187 -8.45 -14.16 16.47
N ALA A 188 -9.33 -14.52 15.53
CA ALA A 188 -10.64 -15.08 15.85
C ALA A 188 -10.51 -16.40 16.63
N PHE A 189 -9.60 -17.28 16.21
CA PHE A 189 -9.33 -18.55 16.90
C PHE A 189 -8.88 -18.33 18.35
N PHE A 190 -7.84 -17.52 18.58
CA PHE A 190 -7.35 -17.27 19.94
C PHE A 190 -8.34 -16.47 20.79
N PHE A 191 -9.09 -15.55 20.19
CA PHE A 191 -10.14 -14.83 20.88
C PHE A 191 -11.24 -15.77 21.39
N LEU A 192 -11.76 -16.66 20.53
CA LEU A 192 -12.77 -17.65 20.93
C LEU A 192 -12.22 -18.63 21.97
N TYR A 193 -10.96 -19.04 21.83
CA TYR A 193 -10.28 -19.86 22.82
C TYR A 193 -10.23 -19.18 24.20
N CYS A 194 -9.85 -17.90 24.26
CA CYS A 194 -9.85 -17.15 25.51
C CYS A 194 -11.26 -16.92 26.07
N VAL A 195 -12.27 -16.66 25.22
CA VAL A 195 -13.68 -16.55 25.67
C VAL A 195 -14.15 -17.86 26.30
N ALA A 196 -13.83 -19.00 25.69
CA ALA A 196 -14.20 -20.31 26.22
C ALA A 196 -13.59 -20.55 27.62
N LEU A 197 -12.32 -20.19 27.82
CA LEU A 197 -11.62 -20.43 29.08
C LEU A 197 -11.90 -19.39 30.16
N ASP A 198 -11.85 -18.10 29.83
CA ASP A 198 -11.94 -17.04 30.84
C ASP A 198 -13.39 -16.69 31.21
N ILE A 199 -14.33 -16.88 30.27
CA ILE A 199 -15.73 -16.49 30.46
C ILE A 199 -16.62 -17.71 30.60
N ILE A 200 -16.68 -18.58 29.58
CA ILE A 200 -17.64 -19.69 29.56
C ILE A 200 -17.34 -20.68 30.70
N TYR A 201 -16.09 -21.14 30.82
CA TYR A 201 -15.69 -22.04 31.89
C TYR A 201 -15.91 -21.43 33.28
N THR A 202 -15.49 -20.18 33.49
CA THR A 202 -15.64 -19.50 34.78
C THR A 202 -17.10 -19.28 35.16
N TYR A 203 -17.95 -18.96 34.19
CA TYR A 203 -19.40 -18.83 34.40
C TYR A 203 -20.03 -20.17 34.78
N ILE A 204 -19.74 -21.25 34.04
CA ILE A 204 -20.35 -22.57 34.25
C ILE A 204 -19.87 -23.20 35.57
N TYR A 205 -18.57 -23.18 35.84
CA TYR A 205 -17.99 -23.95 36.95
C TYR A 205 -17.76 -23.14 38.23
N GLN A 206 -17.58 -21.81 38.14
CA GLN A 206 -17.31 -20.96 39.29
C GLN A 206 -18.45 -19.97 39.59
N ASN A 207 -19.51 -19.96 38.77
CA ASN A 207 -20.67 -19.08 38.90
C ASN A 207 -20.31 -17.58 39.00
N ASN A 208 -19.21 -17.18 38.36
CA ASN A 208 -18.72 -15.80 38.33
C ASN A 208 -18.85 -15.24 36.92
N ASP A 209 -19.44 -14.03 36.79
CA ASP A 209 -19.53 -13.33 35.52
C ASP A 209 -18.30 -12.43 35.28
N PHE A 210 -17.44 -12.86 34.36
CA PHE A 210 -16.31 -12.07 33.84
C PHE A 210 -16.48 -11.66 32.37
N SER A 211 -17.71 -11.56 31.87
CA SER A 211 -18.01 -11.16 30.49
C SER A 211 -17.29 -9.87 30.06
N PHE A 212 -17.11 -8.91 30.98
CA PHE A 212 -16.39 -7.66 30.75
C PHE A 212 -14.90 -7.85 30.39
N PHE A 213 -14.31 -9.04 30.56
CA PHE A 213 -12.96 -9.35 30.12
C PHE A 213 -12.79 -9.24 28.60
N ILE A 214 -13.87 -9.35 27.81
CA ILE A 214 -13.88 -9.14 26.36
C ILE A 214 -13.28 -7.78 25.97
N ALA A 215 -13.48 -6.75 26.79
CA ALA A 215 -13.09 -5.38 26.41
C ALA A 215 -11.58 -5.14 26.42
N ILE A 216 -10.85 -5.71 27.39
CA ILE A 216 -9.40 -5.44 27.57
C ILE A 216 -8.62 -6.71 27.93
N THR A 217 -9.09 -7.53 28.88
CA THR A 217 -8.32 -8.69 29.35
C THR A 217 -8.05 -9.68 28.21
N ILE A 218 -9.10 -10.06 27.46
CA ILE A 218 -8.98 -11.02 26.35
C ILE A 218 -8.14 -10.44 25.21
N PRO A 219 -8.40 -9.22 24.69
CA PRO A 219 -7.51 -8.59 23.73
C PRO A 219 -6.05 -8.52 24.18
N ASN A 220 -5.78 -8.24 25.46
CA ASN A 220 -4.41 -8.18 25.99
C ASN A 220 -3.74 -9.56 26.14
N ARG A 221 -4.49 -10.66 26.07
CA ARG A 221 -3.93 -12.02 25.93
C ARG A 221 -3.72 -12.41 24.48
N VAL A 222 -4.63 -12.01 23.59
CA VAL A 222 -4.58 -12.36 22.15
C VAL A 222 -3.49 -11.57 21.42
N CYS A 223 -3.39 -10.26 21.65
CA CYS A 223 -2.43 -9.38 20.96
C CYS A 223 -0.96 -9.83 21.06
N PRO A 224 -0.39 -10.13 22.24
CA PRO A 224 1.01 -10.57 22.32
C PRO A 224 1.23 -11.93 21.63
N VAL A 225 0.28 -12.86 21.75
CA VAL A 225 0.35 -14.17 21.06
C VAL A 225 0.36 -13.96 19.55
N MET A 226 -0.53 -13.12 19.03
CA MET A 226 -0.57 -12.76 17.61
C MET A 226 0.72 -12.08 17.14
N ALA A 227 1.25 -11.14 17.92
CA ALA A 227 2.51 -10.47 17.59
C ALA A 227 3.67 -11.47 17.48
N LEU A 228 3.80 -12.38 18.44
CA LEU A 228 4.88 -13.39 18.45
C LEU A 228 4.73 -14.42 17.32
N ILE A 229 3.52 -14.92 17.07
CA ILE A 229 3.28 -15.88 15.98
C ILE A 229 3.60 -15.23 14.63
N LEU A 230 3.07 -14.03 14.37
CA LEU A 230 3.30 -13.36 13.09
C LEU A 230 4.78 -12.98 12.93
N LEU A 231 5.47 -12.55 13.99
CA LEU A 231 6.91 -12.30 13.97
C LEU A 231 7.69 -13.58 13.64
N ALA A 232 7.34 -14.72 14.24
CA ALA A 232 7.96 -16.00 13.89
C ALA A 232 7.74 -16.35 12.40
N LEU A 233 6.54 -16.10 11.87
CA LEU A 233 6.21 -16.32 10.45
C LEU A 233 6.93 -15.38 9.48
N VAL A 234 7.54 -14.28 9.95
CA VAL A 234 8.42 -13.44 9.13
C VAL A 234 9.75 -14.16 8.85
N TYR A 235 10.34 -14.79 9.86
CA TYR A 235 11.67 -15.39 9.79
C TYR A 235 11.66 -16.85 9.34
N LEU A 236 10.59 -17.59 9.62
CA LEU A 236 10.44 -19.00 9.29
C LEU A 236 10.67 -19.36 7.79
N PRO A 237 10.19 -18.59 6.79
CA PRO A 237 10.45 -18.94 5.40
C PRO A 237 11.93 -18.80 5.01
N GLY A 238 12.71 -17.96 5.71
CA GLY A 238 14.15 -17.89 5.54
C GLY A 238 14.85 -19.19 5.99
N ILE A 239 14.37 -19.79 7.07
CA ILE A 239 14.88 -21.09 7.56
C ILE A 239 14.54 -22.19 6.55
N PHE A 240 13.30 -22.25 6.06
CA PHE A 240 12.92 -23.22 5.02
C PHE A 240 13.72 -23.04 3.74
N ALA A 241 13.95 -21.80 3.31
CA ALA A 241 14.77 -21.49 2.16
C ALA A 241 16.21 -22.02 2.33
N ALA A 242 16.81 -21.84 3.52
CA ALA A 242 18.14 -22.35 3.84
C ALA A 242 18.20 -23.88 3.79
N ILE A 243 17.24 -24.58 4.42
CA ILE A 243 17.15 -26.05 4.39
C ILE A 243 17.02 -26.56 2.95
N ILE A 244 16.16 -25.94 2.14
CA ILE A 244 15.96 -26.32 0.74
C ILE A 244 17.23 -26.09 -0.09
N GLN A 245 17.94 -24.99 0.13
CA GLN A 245 19.19 -24.70 -0.57
C GLN A 245 20.29 -25.70 -0.21
N LEU A 246 20.43 -26.04 1.08
CA LEU A 246 21.37 -27.05 1.56
C LEU A 246 21.06 -28.42 0.94
N HIS A 247 19.80 -28.84 0.97
CA HIS A 247 19.38 -30.12 0.39
C HIS A 247 19.62 -30.19 -1.13
N ARG A 248 19.45 -29.08 -1.85
CA ARG A 248 19.67 -29.03 -3.31
C ARG A 248 21.16 -28.90 -3.70
N GLY A 249 22.03 -28.49 -2.77
CA GLY A 249 23.43 -28.17 -3.05
C GLY A 249 23.62 -26.96 -3.97
N THR A 250 22.56 -26.17 -4.24
CA THR A 250 22.64 -25.00 -5.13
C THR A 250 21.57 -23.96 -4.82
N LYS A 251 21.95 -22.68 -4.90
CA LYS A 251 21.04 -21.53 -4.78
C LYS A 251 20.33 -21.17 -6.09
N TYR A 252 20.77 -21.72 -7.23
CA TYR A 252 20.30 -21.32 -8.56
C TYR A 252 19.00 -22.01 -9.00
N ARG A 253 18.40 -22.84 -8.14
CA ARG A 253 17.08 -23.46 -8.40
C ARG A 253 15.97 -22.64 -7.75
N ARG A 254 14.94 -22.31 -8.52
CA ARG A 254 13.75 -21.57 -8.05
C ARG A 254 13.10 -22.26 -6.84
N PHE A 255 12.66 -21.47 -5.87
CA PHE A 255 11.88 -21.99 -4.74
C PHE A 255 10.49 -22.47 -5.18
N PRO A 256 9.86 -23.39 -4.42
CA PRO A 256 8.45 -23.69 -4.62
C PRO A 256 7.59 -22.43 -4.57
N ASN A 257 6.57 -22.34 -5.42
CA ASN A 257 5.75 -21.13 -5.58
C ASN A 257 5.12 -20.62 -4.28
N TRP A 258 4.78 -21.52 -3.34
CA TRP A 258 4.22 -21.13 -2.03
C TRP A 258 5.24 -20.39 -1.16
N LEU A 259 6.51 -20.82 -1.18
CA LEU A 259 7.58 -20.22 -0.40
C LEU A 259 7.98 -18.86 -0.98
N ASP A 260 8.04 -18.77 -2.32
CA ASP A 260 8.32 -17.53 -3.04
C ASP A 260 7.28 -16.44 -2.72
N LYS A 261 5.98 -16.79 -2.77
CA LYS A 261 4.89 -15.88 -2.39
C LYS A 261 4.95 -15.46 -0.92
N TRP A 262 5.30 -16.38 -0.02
CA TRP A 262 5.45 -16.06 1.40
C TRP A 262 6.63 -15.13 1.66
N MET A 263 7.76 -15.35 0.99
CA MET A 263 8.96 -14.49 1.10
C MET A 263 8.68 -13.03 0.71
N LEU A 264 7.80 -12.80 -0.27
CA LEU A 264 7.37 -11.46 -0.69
C LEU A 264 6.46 -10.75 0.32
N CYS A 265 5.78 -11.49 1.20
CA CYS A 265 4.83 -10.95 2.19
C CYS A 265 5.46 -10.71 3.57
N ARG A 266 6.77 -10.96 3.75
CA ARG A 266 7.46 -10.83 5.05
C ARG A 266 7.32 -9.44 5.67
N LYS A 267 7.45 -8.39 4.85
CA LYS A 267 7.29 -6.99 5.30
C LYS A 267 5.89 -6.76 5.88
N GLN A 268 4.85 -7.23 5.19
CA GLN A 268 3.46 -7.04 5.61
C GLN A 268 3.15 -7.83 6.89
N LEU A 269 3.62 -9.07 7.00
CA LEU A 269 3.50 -9.87 8.23
C LEU A 269 4.17 -9.16 9.42
N GLY A 270 5.38 -8.65 9.23
CA GLY A 270 6.11 -7.92 10.28
C GLY A 270 5.42 -6.64 10.73
N LEU A 271 4.82 -5.88 9.81
CA LEU A 271 4.07 -4.67 10.14
C LEU A 271 2.77 -4.97 10.91
N ILE A 272 2.04 -6.04 10.54
CA ILE A 272 0.86 -6.47 11.31
C ILE A 272 1.27 -6.96 12.70
N ALA A 273 2.36 -7.71 12.80
CA ALA A 273 2.91 -8.17 14.07
C ALA A 273 3.29 -7.00 14.99
N LEU A 274 3.92 -5.95 14.44
CA LEU A 274 4.24 -4.72 15.18
C LEU A 274 2.97 -3.99 15.66
N ALA A 275 1.90 -3.97 14.86
CA ALA A 275 0.63 -3.38 15.28
C ALA A 275 0.03 -4.11 16.49
N PHE A 276 0.01 -5.45 16.48
CA PHE A 276 -0.42 -6.25 17.63
C PHE A 276 0.48 -6.04 18.86
N ALA A 277 1.80 -5.95 18.67
CA ALA A 277 2.73 -5.65 19.76
C ALA A 277 2.45 -4.26 20.37
N SER A 278 2.16 -3.27 19.53
CA SER A 278 1.82 -1.91 19.96
C SER A 278 0.51 -1.88 20.75
N LEU A 279 -0.51 -2.60 20.29
CA LEU A 279 -1.77 -2.76 21.03
C LEU A 279 -1.56 -3.44 22.38
N HIS A 280 -0.75 -4.50 22.43
CA HIS A 280 -0.40 -5.17 23.68
C HIS A 280 0.30 -4.22 24.66
N ALA A 281 1.26 -3.41 24.19
CA ALA A 281 1.93 -2.42 25.00
C ALA A 281 0.93 -1.41 25.60
N VAL A 282 0.01 -0.88 24.79
CA VAL A 282 -1.03 0.06 25.25
C VAL A 282 -1.97 -0.59 26.27
N PHE A 283 -2.49 -1.78 25.98
CA PHE A 283 -3.38 -2.50 26.92
C PHE A 283 -2.69 -2.80 28.25
N THR A 284 -1.40 -3.12 28.20
CA THR A 284 -0.60 -3.41 29.41
C THR A 284 -0.35 -2.15 30.23
N LEU A 285 0.00 -1.03 29.60
CA LEU A 285 0.22 0.25 30.29
C LEU A 285 -1.05 0.81 30.94
N VAL A 286 -2.23 0.54 30.37
CA VAL A 286 -3.52 1.00 30.90
C VAL A 286 -4.02 0.10 32.04
N ASN A 287 -3.43 -1.07 32.29
CA ASN A 287 -3.91 -2.01 33.31
C ASN A 287 -4.15 -1.39 34.70
N PRO A 288 -3.26 -0.56 35.26
CA PRO A 288 -3.46 0.03 36.59
C PRO A 288 -4.69 0.95 36.69
N LEU A 289 -5.16 1.51 35.56
CA LEU A 289 -6.32 2.41 35.53
C LEU A 289 -7.67 1.67 35.59
N ARG A 290 -7.66 0.37 35.29
CA ARG A 290 -8.87 -0.44 35.15
C ARG A 290 -9.55 -0.66 36.51
N ALA A 291 -10.87 -0.50 36.54
CA ALA A 291 -11.67 -0.67 37.76
C ALA A 291 -11.48 -2.06 38.38
N PHE A 292 -11.47 -3.11 37.56
CA PHE A 292 -11.26 -4.48 38.03
C PHE A 292 -9.91 -4.70 38.72
N VAL A 293 -8.83 -4.12 38.16
CA VAL A 293 -7.48 -4.26 38.74
C VAL A 293 -7.40 -3.51 40.07
N ARG A 294 -7.90 -2.27 40.12
CA ARG A 294 -7.98 -1.50 41.36
C ARG A 294 -8.82 -2.19 42.43
N TRP A 295 -9.99 -2.70 42.06
CA TRP A 295 -10.84 -3.46 42.97
C TRP A 295 -10.13 -4.71 43.50
N ARG A 296 -9.45 -5.48 42.64
CA ARG A 296 -8.71 -6.69 43.05
C ARG A 296 -7.59 -6.37 44.03
N THR A 297 -6.80 -5.33 43.76
CA THR A 297 -5.73 -4.87 44.65
C THR A 297 -6.29 -4.41 46.00
N SER A 298 -7.30 -3.56 46.00
CA SER A 298 -7.95 -3.08 47.23
C SER A 298 -8.55 -4.22 48.05
N ASN A 299 -9.23 -5.17 47.40
CA ASN A 299 -9.79 -6.33 48.09
C ASN A 299 -8.71 -7.22 48.72
N GLY A 300 -7.57 -7.39 48.05
CA GLY A 300 -6.41 -8.10 48.59
C GLY A 300 -5.86 -7.44 49.85
N ILE A 301 -5.63 -6.12 49.80
CA ILE A 301 -5.12 -5.33 50.93
C ILE A 301 -6.08 -5.38 52.12
N VAL A 302 -7.38 -5.17 51.88
CA VAL A 302 -8.41 -5.21 52.93
C VAL A 302 -8.50 -6.62 53.54
N SER A 303 -8.47 -7.68 52.73
CA SER A 303 -8.51 -9.05 53.23
C SER A 303 -7.30 -9.38 54.12
N GLN A 304 -6.11 -8.92 53.75
CA GLN A 304 -4.89 -9.11 54.53
C GLN A 304 -4.95 -8.34 55.86
N ALA A 305 -5.41 -7.09 55.84
CA ALA A 305 -5.60 -6.28 57.04
C ALA A 305 -6.60 -6.92 58.01
N LEU A 306 -7.75 -7.39 57.52
CA LEU A 306 -8.78 -8.05 58.34
C LEU A 306 -8.30 -9.38 58.95
N LYS A 307 -7.41 -10.11 58.26
CA LYS A 307 -6.81 -11.35 58.77
C LYS A 307 -5.61 -11.11 59.69
N ASN A 308 -5.17 -9.86 59.83
CA ASN A 308 -3.96 -9.46 60.57
C ASN A 308 -2.71 -10.25 60.14
N THR A 309 -2.58 -10.53 58.83
CA THR A 309 -1.44 -11.23 58.25
C THR A 309 -0.54 -10.28 57.48
N THR A 310 0.75 -10.60 57.38
CA THR A 310 1.71 -9.87 56.53
C THR A 310 2.44 -10.86 55.64
N GLU A 311 2.58 -10.53 54.35
CA GLU A 311 3.35 -11.33 53.40
C GLU A 311 4.72 -10.66 53.22
N PRO A 312 5.84 -11.35 53.53
CA PRO A 312 7.16 -10.80 53.27
C PRO A 312 7.39 -10.68 51.75
N LEU A 313 8.22 -9.71 51.35
CA LEU A 313 8.59 -9.55 49.95
C LEU A 313 9.25 -10.83 49.41
N ASN A 314 8.65 -11.43 48.39
CA ASN A 314 9.25 -12.53 47.67
C ASN A 314 10.22 -11.99 46.60
N ASN A 315 11.51 -12.04 46.90
CA ASN A 315 12.56 -11.58 45.99
C ASN A 315 12.54 -12.33 44.64
N THR A 316 12.13 -13.60 44.62
CA THR A 316 12.06 -14.38 43.39
C THR A 316 10.99 -13.83 42.45
N ASP A 317 9.81 -13.50 42.98
CA ASP A 317 8.71 -12.93 42.19
C ASP A 317 9.05 -11.52 41.72
N ALA A 318 9.75 -10.73 42.54
CA ALA A 318 10.24 -9.40 42.16
C ALA A 318 11.20 -9.50 40.96
N TRP A 319 12.20 -10.39 41.03
CA TRP A 319 13.13 -10.63 39.92
C TRP A 319 12.42 -11.09 38.65
N LEU A 320 11.51 -12.05 38.76
CA LEU A 320 10.75 -12.53 37.61
C LEU A 320 9.92 -11.40 36.98
N SER A 321 9.23 -10.61 37.81
CA SER A 321 8.39 -9.50 37.37
C SER A 321 9.19 -8.46 36.59
N ASP A 322 10.29 -7.99 37.17
CA ASP A 322 11.11 -6.96 36.56
C ASP A 322 11.83 -7.48 35.30
N SER A 323 12.23 -8.76 35.29
CA SER A 323 12.95 -9.36 34.17
C SER A 323 12.08 -9.45 32.91
N TYR A 324 10.85 -9.99 33.00
CA TYR A 324 10.02 -10.11 31.80
C TYR A 324 9.56 -8.73 31.28
N LEU A 325 9.33 -7.77 32.18
CA LEU A 325 9.01 -6.39 31.80
C LEU A 325 10.18 -5.73 31.06
N ALA A 326 11.40 -5.83 31.60
CA ALA A 326 12.59 -5.27 30.97
C ALA A 326 12.86 -5.89 29.59
N LEU A 327 12.74 -7.22 29.47
CA LEU A 327 12.89 -7.93 28.20
C LEU A 327 11.80 -7.55 27.20
N GLY A 328 10.55 -7.39 27.66
CA GLY A 328 9.44 -6.94 26.83
C GLY A 328 9.65 -5.52 26.28
N ILE A 329 10.14 -4.60 27.11
CA ILE A 329 10.47 -3.22 26.73
C ILE A 329 11.58 -3.22 25.67
N LEU A 330 12.67 -3.96 25.91
CA LEU A 330 13.79 -4.05 24.98
C LEU A 330 13.38 -4.69 23.64
N GLY A 331 12.62 -5.79 23.71
CA GLY A 331 12.09 -6.47 22.53
C GLY A 331 11.19 -5.55 21.69
N TYR A 332 10.30 -4.80 22.35
CA TYR A 332 9.41 -3.85 21.67
C TYR A 332 10.20 -2.68 21.05
N PHE A 333 11.22 -2.17 21.73
CA PHE A 333 12.09 -1.12 21.19
C PHE A 333 12.72 -1.54 19.85
N PHE A 334 13.32 -2.73 19.79
CA PHE A 334 13.88 -3.25 18.54
C PHE A 334 12.81 -3.54 17.48
N PHE A 335 11.61 -3.97 17.90
CA PHE A 335 10.49 -4.17 16.98
C PHE A 335 10.06 -2.84 16.32
N VAL A 336 9.98 -1.76 17.09
CA VAL A 336 9.70 -0.42 16.54
C VAL A 336 10.80 0.01 15.57
N LEU A 337 12.07 -0.28 15.87
CA LEU A 337 13.20 0.01 14.97
C LEU A 337 13.08 -0.72 13.61
N LEU A 338 12.62 -1.98 13.61
CA LEU A 338 12.28 -2.73 12.39
C LEU A 338 11.14 -2.05 11.61
N GLY A 339 10.15 -1.50 12.32
CA GLY A 339 9.05 -0.75 11.73
C GLY A 339 9.52 0.55 11.06
N ILE A 340 10.40 1.31 11.73
CA ILE A 340 10.95 2.56 11.21
C ILE A 340 11.74 2.31 9.93
N THR A 341 12.60 1.28 9.91
CA THR A 341 13.38 0.91 8.71
C THR A 341 12.54 0.36 7.57
N SER A 342 11.28 0.02 7.83
CA SER A 342 10.31 -0.39 6.80
C SER A 342 9.66 0.78 6.05
N LEU A 343 9.83 2.03 6.53
CA LEU A 343 9.35 3.23 5.84
C LEU A 343 10.13 3.44 4.53
N PRO A 344 9.48 3.66 3.37
CA PRO A 344 10.18 3.84 2.10
C PRO A 344 11.22 4.96 2.12
N SER A 345 10.96 6.06 2.82
CA SER A 345 11.91 7.17 2.97
C SER A 345 13.17 6.77 3.74
N VAL A 346 13.09 5.83 4.67
CA VAL A 346 14.25 5.32 5.42
C VAL A 346 14.93 4.22 4.62
N SER A 347 14.18 3.24 4.12
CA SER A 347 14.75 2.11 3.37
C SER A 347 15.52 2.54 2.12
N ASN A 348 15.09 3.64 1.46
CA ASN A 348 15.76 4.16 0.27
C ASN A 348 17.08 4.89 0.59
N ASN A 349 17.33 5.24 1.86
CA ASN A 349 18.53 5.94 2.31
C ASN A 349 19.57 5.00 2.95
N VAL A 350 19.26 3.72 3.08
CA VAL A 350 20.07 2.73 3.79
C VAL A 350 20.60 1.73 2.78
N ASN A 351 21.89 1.38 2.86
CA ASN A 351 22.47 0.41 1.93
C ASN A 351 22.03 -1.03 2.29
N TRP A 352 22.23 -1.97 1.37
CA TRP A 352 21.76 -3.36 1.58
C TRP A 352 22.40 -4.05 2.79
N ARG A 353 23.62 -3.67 3.22
CA ARG A 353 24.30 -4.27 4.38
C ARG A 353 23.68 -3.79 5.68
N GLU A 354 23.45 -2.48 5.78
CA GLU A 354 22.76 -1.85 6.91
C GLU A 354 21.32 -2.36 7.02
N PHE A 355 20.60 -2.44 5.89
CA PHE A 355 19.24 -2.96 5.86
C PHE A 355 19.19 -4.40 6.38
N ARG A 356 20.11 -5.28 5.94
CA ARG A 356 20.21 -6.67 6.39
C ARG A 356 20.73 -6.83 7.84
N PHE A 357 21.45 -5.84 8.37
CA PHE A 357 21.86 -5.88 9.78
C PHE A 357 20.67 -5.62 10.69
N VAL A 358 19.78 -4.71 10.27
CA VAL A 358 18.58 -4.37 11.03
C VAL A 358 17.47 -5.41 10.84
N GLN A 359 17.19 -5.82 9.60
CA GLN A 359 16.10 -6.73 9.20
C GLN A 359 16.56 -8.18 9.07
#